data_AF-A0A971HZ52-F1
#
_entry.id   AF-A0A971HZ52-F1
#
_cell.length_a   1.000
_cell.length_b   1.000
_cell.length_c   1.000
_cell.angle_alpha   90.00
_cell.angle_beta   90.00
_cell.angle_gamma   90.00
#
_symmetry.space_group_name_H-M   'P 1'
#
loop_
_entity.id
_entity.type
_entity.pdbx_description
1 polymer ?
#
loop_
_entity_poly.entity_id
_entity_poly.type
_entity_poly.pdbx_seq_one_letter_code
_entity_poly.pdbx_strand_id
1 'polypeptide(L)'
;GLPVRYIDEIVTHIPEDKLWFETFTLNANGAISLSGIVLDNQAFAAYVESLRVSNFIANVNTQRTSRRTVDGRGLIAFQCSVTAQEYFETFNVNGSTNG
;
A
#
# COMPACT_ATOMS: atom_id res chain seq x y z
N GLY A 1 10.43 9.73 10.25
CA GLY A 1 9.09 10.21 10.59
C GLY A 1 8.05 9.25 10.03
N LEU A 2 6.84 9.23 10.59
CA LEU A 2 5.76 8.31 10.20
C LEU A 2 5.45 8.28 8.69
N PRO A 3 5.41 9.42 7.96
CA PRO A 3 5.25 9.42 6.50
C PRO A 3 6.23 8.52 5.75
N VAL A 4 7.50 8.52 6.17
CA VAL A 4 8.55 7.71 5.52
C VAL A 4 8.31 6.22 5.77
N ARG A 5 7.86 5.83 6.98
CA ARG A 5 7.51 4.44 7.29
C ARG A 5 6.33 3.94 6.46
N TYR A 6 5.31 4.77 6.24
CA TYR A 6 4.16 4.40 5.40
C TYR A 6 4.57 4.19 3.94
N ILE A 7 5.46 5.04 3.43
CA ILE A 7 6.00 4.88 2.07
C ILE A 7 6.84 3.60 1.99
N ASP A 8 7.73 3.38 2.95
CA ASP A 8 8.59 2.20 3.04
C ASP A 8 7.78 0.90 3.03
N GLU A 9 6.69 0.87 3.81
CA GLU A 9 5.79 -0.27 3.87
C GLU A 9 5.12 -0.56 2.52
N ILE A 10 4.60 0.47 1.85
CA ILE A 10 3.91 0.31 0.56
C ILE A 10 4.86 -0.18 -0.52
N VAL A 11 6.11 0.33 -0.52
CA VAL A 11 7.13 0.01 -1.53
C VAL A 11 7.75 -1.36 -1.29
N THR A 12 8.02 -1.74 -0.03
CA THR A 12 8.62 -3.04 0.33
C THR A 12 7.71 -4.22 -0.03
N HIS A 13 6.40 -3.99 -0.06
CA HIS A 13 5.44 -5.02 -0.44
C HIS A 13 5.22 -5.16 -1.96
N ILE A 14 5.84 -4.31 -2.80
CA ILE A 14 5.68 -4.42 -4.25
C ILE A 14 6.23 -5.78 -4.72
N PRO A 15 5.41 -6.61 -5.40
CA PRO A 15 5.92 -7.86 -5.96
C PRO A 15 6.86 -7.57 -7.14
N GLU A 16 8.09 -8.07 -7.03
CA GLU A 16 9.12 -7.95 -8.07
C GLU A 16 8.59 -8.37 -9.45
N ASP A 17 8.94 -7.58 -10.47
CA ASP A 17 8.58 -7.77 -11.89
C ASP A 17 7.08 -7.90 -12.22
N LYS A 18 6.20 -7.66 -11.25
CA LYS A 18 4.75 -7.85 -11.42
C LYS A 18 3.95 -6.58 -11.27
N LEU A 19 4.46 -5.55 -10.60
CA LEU A 19 3.71 -4.33 -10.32
C LEU A 19 4.63 -3.12 -10.39
N TRP A 20 4.12 -2.02 -10.96
CA TRP A 20 4.74 -0.71 -10.83
C TRP A 20 3.68 0.37 -10.61
N PHE A 21 4.06 1.43 -9.91
CA PHE A 21 3.21 2.60 -9.72
C PHE A 21 3.36 3.59 -10.87
N GLU A 22 2.25 4.16 -11.29
CA GLU A 22 2.20 5.33 -12.16
C GLU A 22 1.98 6.61 -11.33
N THR A 23 1.23 6.51 -10.23
CA THR A 23 1.04 7.63 -9.30
C THR A 23 1.10 7.18 -7.84
N PHE A 24 1.67 8.04 -7.00
CA PHE A 24 1.72 7.89 -5.54
C PHE A 24 1.50 9.27 -4.93
N THR A 25 0.38 9.47 -4.22
CA THR A 25 0.07 10.74 -3.56
C THR A 25 -0.17 10.50 -2.08
N LEU A 26 0.67 11.09 -1.23
CA LEU A 26 0.46 11.12 0.22
C LEU A 26 -0.17 12.48 0.60
N ASN A 27 -1.34 12.42 1.22
CA ASN A 27 -2.01 13.61 1.74
C ASN A 27 -1.60 13.88 3.20
N ALA A 28 -1.78 15.13 3.64
CA ALA A 28 -1.44 15.56 5.00
C ALA A 28 -2.19 14.80 6.12
N ASN A 29 -3.35 14.21 5.80
CA ASN A 29 -4.15 13.40 6.71
C ASN A 29 -3.75 11.91 6.73
N GLY A 30 -2.62 11.54 6.13
CA GLY A 30 -2.14 10.16 6.11
C GLY A 30 -2.85 9.24 5.10
N ALA A 31 -3.78 9.77 4.30
CA ALA A 31 -4.38 9.02 3.20
C ALA A 31 -3.41 8.99 2.00
N ILE A 32 -3.19 7.80 1.47
CA ILE A 32 -2.30 7.55 0.34
C ILE A 32 -3.14 7.08 -0.84
N SER A 33 -3.02 7.72 -2.00
CA SER A 33 -3.67 7.31 -3.24
C SER A 33 -2.63 6.75 -4.21
N LEU A 34 -2.89 5.56 -4.73
CA LEU A 34 -1.99 4.80 -5.60
C LEU A 34 -2.71 4.48 -6.91
N SER A 35 -2.01 4.62 -8.02
CA SER A 35 -2.40 3.99 -9.28
C SER A 35 -1.19 3.36 -9.94
N GLY A 36 -1.42 2.32 -10.73
CA GLY A 36 -0.35 1.62 -11.39
C GLY A 36 -0.83 0.50 -12.28
N ILE A 37 0.12 -0.30 -12.74
CA ILE A 37 -0.11 -1.48 -13.55
C ILE A 37 0.43 -2.70 -12.80
N VAL A 38 -0.29 -3.81 -12.97
CA VAL A 38 0.06 -5.11 -12.39
C VAL A 38 -0.19 -6.21 -13.41
N LEU A 39 0.59 -7.28 -13.32
CA LEU A 39 0.62 -8.38 -14.28
C LEU A 39 -0.76 -8.99 -14.52
N ASP A 40 -1.46 -9.28 -13.43
CA ASP A 40 -2.78 -9.88 -13.43
C ASP A 40 -3.52 -9.60 -12.10
N ASN A 41 -4.77 -10.05 -12.02
CA ASN A 41 -5.60 -9.86 -10.83
C ASN A 41 -5.09 -10.64 -9.61
N GLN A 42 -4.37 -11.75 -9.81
CA GLN A 42 -3.84 -12.56 -8.71
C GLN A 42 -2.66 -11.85 -8.06
N ALA A 43 -1.75 -11.29 -8.85
CA ALA A 43 -0.66 -10.45 -8.38
C ALA A 43 -1.18 -9.21 -7.65
N PHE A 44 -2.26 -8.58 -8.15
CA PHE A 44 -2.89 -7.46 -7.46
C PHE A 44 -3.51 -7.86 -6.12
N ALA A 45 -4.25 -8.97 -6.08
CA ALA A 45 -4.87 -9.47 -4.86
C ALA A 45 -3.81 -9.83 -3.80
N ALA A 46 -2.71 -10.48 -4.21
CA ALA A 46 -1.59 -10.79 -3.32
C ALA A 46 -0.95 -9.53 -2.73
N TYR A 47 -0.78 -8.48 -3.55
CA TYR A 47 -0.26 -7.20 -3.10
C TYR A 47 -1.18 -6.50 -2.09
N VAL A 48 -2.49 -6.46 -2.37
CA VAL A 48 -3.47 -5.89 -1.43
C VAL A 48 -3.48 -6.64 -0.10
N GLU A 49 -3.39 -7.97 -0.14
CA GLU A 49 -3.36 -8.79 1.06
C GLU A 49 -2.08 -8.57 1.87
N SER A 50 -0.92 -8.47 1.21
CA SER A 50 0.35 -8.21 1.88
C SER A 50 0.37 -6.84 2.57
N LEU A 51 -0.29 -5.83 1.99
CA LEU A 51 -0.47 -4.55 2.67
C LEU A 51 -1.37 -4.66 3.90
N ARG A 52 -2.44 -5.46 3.87
CA ARG A 52 -3.39 -5.59 4.99
C ARG A 52 -2.80 -6.27 6.23
N VAL A 53 -1.77 -7.09 6.07
CA VAL A 53 -1.09 -7.73 7.21
C VAL A 53 -0.04 -6.84 7.88
N SER A 54 0.22 -5.66 7.30
CA SER A 54 1.14 -4.69 7.87
C SER A 54 0.60 -4.03 9.14
N ASN A 55 1.46 -3.83 10.13
CA ASN A 55 1.14 -3.03 11.33
C ASN A 55 1.02 -1.53 11.03
N PHE A 56 1.44 -1.07 9.86
CA PHE A 56 1.44 0.35 9.47
C PHE A 56 0.30 0.72 8.54
N ILE A 57 -0.51 -0.25 8.09
CA ILE A 57 -1.61 -0.04 7.15
C ILE A 57 -2.93 -0.41 7.83
N ALA A 58 -3.80 0.59 8.01
CA ALA A 58 -5.12 0.39 8.63
C ALA A 58 -6.12 -0.19 7.64
N ASN A 59 -6.08 0.27 6.38
CA ASN A 59 -7.02 -0.15 5.36
C ASN A 59 -6.45 0.04 3.95
N VAL A 60 -6.89 -0.84 3.05
CA VAL A 60 -6.71 -0.71 1.59
C VAL A 60 -8.09 -0.73 0.95
N ASN A 61 -8.41 0.27 0.13
CA ASN A 61 -9.65 0.32 -0.63
C ASN A 61 -9.33 0.31 -2.12
N THR A 62 -9.65 -0.81 -2.78
CA THR A 62 -9.54 -0.94 -4.24
C THR A 62 -10.69 -0.16 -4.89
N GLN A 63 -10.36 0.91 -5.60
CA GLN A 63 -11.35 1.79 -6.22
C GLN A 63 -11.70 1.33 -7.63
N ARG A 64 -10.69 0.91 -8.40
CA ARG A 64 -10.87 0.50 -9.79
C ARG A 64 -9.82 -0.52 -10.21
N THR A 65 -10.25 -1.50 -11.00
CA THR A 65 -9.35 -2.32 -11.82
C THR A 65 -9.88 -2.37 -13.24
N SER A 66 -8.98 -2.43 -14.22
CA SER A 66 -9.35 -2.54 -15.63
C SER A 66 -8.23 -3.21 -16.41
N ARG A 67 -8.57 -3.96 -17.46
CA ARG A 67 -7.55 -4.50 -18.37
C ARG A 67 -6.96 -3.37 -19.20
N ARG A 68 -5.64 -3.34 -19.33
CA ARG A 68 -4.89 -2.37 -20.15
C ARG A 68 -3.83 -3.11 -20.96
N THR A 69 -3.76 -2.82 -22.25
CA THR A 69 -2.68 -3.32 -23.10
C THR A 69 -1.46 -2.40 -22.95
N VAL A 70 -0.32 -2.97 -22.58
CA VAL A 70 0.99 -2.30 -22.51
C VAL A 70 1.97 -3.16 -23.29
N ASP A 71 2.60 -2.59 -24.33
CA ASP A 71 3.52 -3.30 -25.23
C ASP A 71 2.99 -4.64 -25.74
N GLY A 72 1.70 -4.66 -26.13
CA GLY A 72 1.01 -5.85 -26.64
C GLY A 72 0.63 -6.89 -25.58
N ARG A 73 0.93 -6.66 -24.30
CA ARG A 73 0.57 -7.54 -23.19
C ARG A 73 -0.69 -7.03 -22.49
N GLY A 74 -1.63 -7.94 -22.21
CA GLY A 74 -2.84 -7.62 -21.45
C GLY A 74 -2.57 -7.63 -19.95
N LEU A 75 -2.36 -6.45 -19.37
CA LEU A 75 -2.10 -6.24 -17.94
C LEU A 75 -3.34 -5.65 -17.26
N ILE A 76 -3.24 -5.41 -15.96
CA ILE A 76 -4.30 -4.78 -15.16
C ILE A 76 -3.84 -3.41 -14.71
N ALA A 77 -4.57 -2.36 -15.08
CA ALA A 77 -4.44 -1.06 -14.45
C ALA A 77 -5.30 -1.02 -13.18
N PHE A 78 -4.75 -0.49 -12.10
CA PHE A 78 -5.44 -0.38 -10.82
C PHE A 78 -5.41 1.03 -10.26
N GLN A 79 -6.36 1.31 -9.40
CA GLN A 79 -6.39 2.48 -8.53
C GLN A 79 -6.89 2.06 -7.15
N CYS A 80 -6.17 2.44 -6.10
CA CYS A 80 -6.56 2.18 -4.73
C CYS A 80 -6.18 3.34 -3.80
N SER A 81 -6.85 3.41 -2.67
CA SER A 81 -6.48 4.29 -1.56
C SER A 81 -6.09 3.46 -0.35
N VAL A 82 -4.98 3.83 0.28
CA VAL A 82 -4.44 3.20 1.48
C VAL A 82 -4.55 4.20 2.62
N THR A 83 -5.02 3.74 3.78
CA THR A 83 -5.05 4.53 5.01
C THR A 83 -3.95 4.00 5.91
N ALA A 84 -2.99 4.86 6.26
CA ALA A 84 -1.97 4.50 7.22
C ALA A 84 -2.57 4.33 8.61
N GLN A 85 -2.04 3.37 9.38
CA GLN A 85 -2.36 3.22 10.79
C GLN A 85 -1.64 4.33 11.56
N GLU A 86 -2.37 5.13 12.34
CA GLU A 86 -1.74 6.05 13.30
C GLU A 86 -0.94 5.23 14.31
N TYR A 87 0.38 5.24 14.15
CA TYR A 87 1.29 4.60 15.08
C TYR A 87 1.65 5.60 16.18
N PHE A 88 0.99 5.46 17.34
CA PHE A 88 1.48 6.07 18.56
C PHE A 88 2.70 5.24 19.00
N GLU A 89 3.91 5.76 18.79
CA GLU A 89 5.06 5.26 19.54
C GLU A 89 4.73 5.47 21.02
N THR A 90 4.44 4.38 21.75
CA THR A 90 4.41 4.44 23.21
C THR A 90 5.84 4.71 23.66
N PHE A 91 6.18 5.99 23.79
CA PHE A 91 7.34 6.37 24.57
C PHE A 91 7.06 5.96 26.00
N ASN A 92 7.55 4.79 26.40
CA ASN A 92 7.63 4.36 27.78
C ASN A 92 8.49 5.36 28.55
N VAL A 93 7.90 6.43 29.04
CA VAL A 93 8.62 7.39 29.88
C VAL A 93 8.71 6.91 31.33
N ASN A 94 8.00 5.84 31.72
CA ASN A 94 8.12 5.22 33.04
C ASN A 94 7.69 3.75 32.95
N GLY A 95 8.61 2.82 33.26
CA GLY A 95 8.36 1.39 33.14
C GLY A 95 7.20 0.89 34.00
N SER A 96 6.25 0.19 33.38
CA SER A 96 5.48 -0.93 33.93
C SER A 96 4.52 -1.45 32.86
N THR A 97 4.81 -2.64 32.31
CA THR A 97 3.87 -3.37 31.45
C THR A 97 2.84 -4.09 32.31
N ASN A 98 1.55 -3.94 32.00
CA ASN A 98 0.54 -4.92 32.34
C ASN A 98 -0.16 -5.39 31.06
N GLY A 99 -0.12 -6.71 30.87
CA GLY A 99 -1.04 -7.62 30.15
C GLY A 99 -1.73 -7.13 28.89
#